data_AF-A0A0M8MIJ8-F1
#
_entry.id   AF-A0A0M8MIJ8-F1
#
_cell.length_a   1.000
_cell.length_b   1.000
_cell.length_c   1.000
_cell.angle_alpha   90.00
_cell.angle_beta   90.00
_cell.angle_gamma   90.00
#
_symmetry.space_group_name_H-M   'P 1'
#
loop_
_entity.id
_entity.type
_entity.pdbx_description
1 polymer ?
#
loop_
_entity_poly.entity_id
_entity_poly.type
_entity_poly.pdbx_seq_one_letter_code
_entity_poly.pdbx_strand_id
1 'polypeptide(L)'
;MDEPFWVPFAELLLREEESLTDDERASLRSFRAADDVFLGLRANTPARKWADTAWEIAGHARRLGRLPIEGDPGVAPEQIAWLASQQRRSLNSFQRAYLRSLRGWVDPAGG
;
A
#
# COMPACT_ATOMS: atom_id res chain seq x y z
N MET A 1 17.51 13.13 -4.93
CA MET A 1 16.62 12.82 -3.79
C MET A 1 15.31 12.46 -4.44
N ASP A 2 14.91 11.19 -4.40
CA ASP A 2 13.69 10.75 -5.07
C ASP A 2 12.48 11.44 -4.44
N GLU A 3 11.52 11.83 -5.27
CA GLU A 3 10.30 12.48 -4.83
C GLU A 3 9.54 11.55 -3.85
N PRO A 4 9.09 12.06 -2.70
CA PRO A 4 8.32 11.25 -1.76
C PRO A 4 7.10 10.66 -2.45
N PHE A 5 6.83 9.38 -2.21
CA PHE A 5 5.75 8.64 -2.87
C PHE A 5 4.36 9.28 -2.74
N TRP A 6 4.17 10.26 -1.86
CA TRP A 6 2.89 10.94 -1.60
C TRP A 6 2.71 12.25 -2.39
N VAL A 7 3.77 12.83 -2.97
CA VAL A 7 3.72 14.16 -3.61
C VAL A 7 2.81 14.20 -4.84
N PRO A 8 2.89 13.24 -5.80
CA PRO A 8 1.96 13.19 -6.93
C PRO A 8 0.49 13.01 -6.51
N PHE A 9 0.24 12.51 -5.29
CA PHE A 9 -1.10 12.29 -4.76
C PHE A 9 -1.64 13.51 -4.00
N ALA A 10 -0.78 14.33 -3.40
CA ALA A 10 -1.19 15.59 -2.77
C ALA A 10 -1.78 16.56 -3.81
N GLU A 11 -1.26 16.54 -5.04
CA GLU A 11 -1.81 17.34 -6.15
C GLU A 11 -3.20 16.85 -6.58
N LEU A 12 -3.47 15.54 -6.52
CA LEU A 12 -4.79 14.98 -6.80
C LEU A 12 -5.85 15.38 -5.77
N LEU A 13 -5.47 15.63 -4.52
CA LEU A 13 -6.41 16.09 -3.47
C LEU A 13 -6.99 17.47 -3.77
N LEU A 14 -6.34 18.26 -4.62
CA LEU A 14 -6.72 19.64 -4.94
C LEU A 14 -7.48 19.76 -6.27
N ARG A 15 -7.64 18.65 -7.01
CA ARG A 15 -8.35 18.61 -8.30
C ARG A 15 -9.83 18.27 -8.12
N GLU A 16 -10.68 18.80 -8.99
CA GLU A 16 -12.11 18.48 -9.03
C GLU A 16 -12.34 17.01 -9.37
N GLU A 17 -13.24 16.33 -8.65
CA GLU A 17 -13.44 14.86 -8.75
C GLU A 17 -13.89 14.38 -10.14
N GLU A 18 -14.57 15.26 -10.87
CA GLU A 18 -15.07 15.07 -12.23
C GLU A 18 -13.92 15.10 -13.27
N SER A 19 -12.80 15.72 -12.93
CA SER A 19 -11.60 15.79 -13.77
C SER A 19 -10.66 14.59 -13.62
N LEU A 20 -11.01 13.65 -12.74
CA LEU A 20 -10.18 12.50 -12.42
C LEU A 20 -10.51 11.30 -13.33
N THR A 21 -9.46 10.66 -13.81
CA THR A 21 -9.54 9.33 -14.40
C THR A 21 -9.95 8.28 -13.36
N ASP A 22 -10.35 7.10 -13.83
CA ASP A 22 -10.74 5.99 -12.93
C ASP A 22 -9.59 5.49 -12.05
N ASP A 23 -8.34 5.51 -12.55
CA ASP A 23 -7.14 5.16 -11.76
C ASP A 23 -6.84 6.22 -10.70
N GLU A 24 -6.94 7.51 -11.04
CA GLU A 24 -6.76 8.61 -10.08
C GLU A 24 -7.84 8.55 -8.99
N ARG A 25 -9.10 8.25 -9.34
CA ARG A 25 -10.19 8.09 -8.38
C ARG A 25 -9.97 6.87 -7.47
N ALA A 26 -9.49 5.75 -8.02
CA ALA A 26 -9.12 4.57 -7.24
C ALA A 26 -7.94 4.82 -6.30
N SER A 27 -6.98 5.63 -6.74
CA SER A 27 -5.82 6.05 -5.96
C SER A 27 -6.21 6.97 -4.81
N LEU A 28 -7.07 7.96 -5.04
CA LEU A 28 -7.62 8.83 -3.99
C LEU A 28 -8.41 8.04 -2.94
N ARG A 29 -9.22 7.06 -3.36
CA ARG A 29 -9.92 6.17 -2.41
C ARG A 29 -8.94 5.36 -1.56
N SER A 30 -7.86 4.87 -2.15
CA SER A 30 -6.84 4.08 -1.44
C SER A 30 -6.03 4.96 -0.47
N PHE A 31 -5.69 6.17 -0.88
CA PHE A 31 -5.02 7.16 -0.04
C PHE A 31 -5.90 7.57 1.14
N ARG A 32 -7.15 7.96 0.90
CA ARG A 32 -8.10 8.32 1.97
C ARG A 32 -8.31 7.15 2.94
N ALA A 33 -8.40 5.91 2.43
CA ALA A 33 -8.52 4.74 3.30
C ALA A 33 -7.26 4.49 4.13
N ALA A 34 -6.06 4.82 3.62
CA ALA A 34 -4.82 4.79 4.40
C ALA A 34 -4.77 5.92 5.43
N ASP A 35 -5.24 7.12 5.08
CA ASP A 35 -5.38 8.25 5.99
C ASP A 35 -6.41 7.97 7.10
N ASP A 36 -7.50 7.27 6.78
CA ASP A 36 -8.46 6.75 7.76
C ASP A 36 -7.81 5.78 8.76
N VAL A 37 -6.76 5.03 8.35
CA VAL A 37 -5.96 4.19 9.27
C VAL A 37 -5.24 5.08 10.28
N PHE A 38 -4.53 6.09 9.77
CA PHE A 38 -3.80 7.05 10.59
C PHE A 38 -4.70 7.84 11.52
N LEU A 39 -5.88 8.24 11.04
CA LEU A 39 -6.86 9.03 11.77
C LEU A 39 -7.79 8.19 12.65
N GLY A 40 -7.67 6.85 12.64
CA GLY A 40 -8.48 5.96 13.47
C GLY A 40 -9.96 5.87 13.06
N LEU A 41 -10.29 6.24 11.82
CA LEU A 41 -11.66 6.23 11.29
C LEU A 41 -12.09 4.79 10.95
N ARG A 42 -13.34 4.42 11.24
CA ARG A 42 -13.79 3.00 11.40
C ARG A 42 -14.32 2.30 10.13
N ALA A 43 -14.11 2.84 8.93
CA ALA A 43 -14.73 2.27 7.73
C ALA A 43 -14.06 0.94 7.30
N ASN A 44 -14.81 -0.17 7.39
CA ASN A 44 -14.33 -1.51 7.03
C ASN A 44 -14.40 -1.77 5.51
N THR A 45 -13.57 -1.08 4.73
CA THR A 45 -13.51 -1.20 3.26
C THR A 45 -12.37 -2.14 2.80
N PRO A 46 -12.44 -2.72 1.59
CA PRO A 46 -11.31 -3.48 1.03
C PRO A 46 -10.01 -2.68 0.94
N ALA A 47 -10.10 -1.38 0.63
CA ALA A 47 -8.95 -0.47 0.59
C ALA A 47 -8.34 -0.29 1.99
N ARG A 48 -9.18 -0.16 3.02
CA ARG A 48 -8.74 -0.08 4.42
C ARG A 48 -8.03 -1.36 4.86
N LYS A 49 -8.63 -2.54 4.64
CA LYS A 49 -8.00 -3.82 4.98
C LYS A 49 -6.65 -3.98 4.29
N TRP A 50 -6.54 -3.55 3.03
CA TRP A 50 -5.27 -3.56 2.32
C TRP A 50 -4.25 -2.65 3.00
N ALA A 51 -4.64 -1.43 3.36
CA ALA A 51 -3.76 -0.48 4.03
C ALA A 51 -3.31 -0.99 5.40
N ASP A 52 -4.22 -1.50 6.25
CA ASP A 52 -3.89 -2.07 7.57
C ASP A 52 -2.79 -3.14 7.45
N THR A 53 -2.97 -4.13 6.57
CA THR A 53 -1.96 -5.18 6.36
C THR A 53 -0.66 -4.62 5.78
N ALA A 54 -0.73 -3.70 4.80
CA ALA A 54 0.46 -3.08 4.22
C ALA A 54 1.29 -2.31 5.27
N TRP A 55 0.62 -1.65 6.21
CA TRP A 55 1.23 -0.95 7.35
C TRP A 55 1.97 -1.88 8.30
N GLU A 56 1.34 -3.00 8.68
CA GLU A 56 1.99 -4.02 9.51
C GLU A 56 3.23 -4.59 8.82
N ILE A 57 3.11 -4.94 7.53
CA ILE A 57 4.23 -5.41 6.71
C ILE A 57 5.36 -4.38 6.69
N ALA A 58 5.06 -3.09 6.51
CA ALA A 58 6.06 -2.04 6.51
C ALA A 58 6.78 -1.92 7.87
N GLY A 59 6.03 -2.08 8.96
CA GLY A 59 6.59 -2.14 10.32
C GLY A 59 7.55 -3.31 10.49
N HIS A 60 7.16 -4.50 10.05
CA HIS A 60 8.03 -5.68 10.06
C HIS A 60 9.27 -5.47 9.17
N ALA A 61 9.09 -4.95 7.95
CA ALA A 61 10.19 -4.75 7.01
C ALA A 61 11.22 -3.73 7.52
N ARG A 62 10.76 -2.67 8.20
CA ARG A 62 11.64 -1.70 8.86
C ARG A 62 12.43 -2.32 10.00
N ARG A 63 11.78 -3.12 10.86
CA ARG A 63 12.42 -3.79 12.00
C ARG A 63 13.43 -4.86 11.55
N LEU A 64 13.12 -5.61 10.51
CA LEU A 64 13.93 -6.73 10.01
C LEU A 64 14.99 -6.29 8.98
N GLY A 65 14.84 -5.12 8.37
CA GLY A 65 15.71 -4.64 7.29
C GLY A 65 15.50 -5.36 5.95
N ARG A 66 14.45 -6.18 5.83
CA ARG A 66 14.03 -6.95 4.65
C ARG A 66 12.54 -7.25 4.74
N LEU A 67 11.91 -7.69 3.66
CA LEU A 67 10.54 -8.22 3.74
C LEU A 67 10.46 -9.41 4.72
N PRO A 68 9.33 -9.53 5.45
CA PRO A 68 9.13 -10.65 6.36
C PRO A 68 8.96 -11.96 5.58
N ILE A 69 9.43 -13.05 6.18
CA ILE A 69 9.32 -14.43 5.67
C ILE A 69 8.65 -15.33 6.71
N GLU A 70 8.26 -16.52 6.29
CA GLU A 70 7.67 -17.52 7.19
C GLU A 70 8.61 -17.84 8.37
N GLY A 71 8.04 -17.86 9.58
CA GLY A 71 8.79 -18.10 10.81
C GLY A 71 9.41 -16.85 11.46
N ASP A 72 9.31 -15.67 10.85
CA ASP A 72 9.79 -14.44 11.48
C ASP A 72 8.99 -14.11 12.76
N PRO A 73 9.64 -13.75 13.88
CA PRO A 73 8.95 -13.47 15.13
C PRO A 73 7.93 -12.34 15.03
N GLY A 74 6.68 -12.65 15.39
CA GLY A 74 5.56 -11.71 15.39
C GLY A 74 4.97 -11.44 14.00
N VAL A 75 5.34 -12.23 12.98
CA VAL A 75 4.72 -12.20 11.66
C VAL A 75 3.74 -13.37 11.55
N ALA A 76 2.50 -13.07 11.21
CA ALA A 76 1.45 -14.07 11.06
C ALA A 76 1.52 -14.74 9.67
N PRO A 77 1.18 -16.04 9.53
CA PRO A 77 1.15 -16.73 8.24
C PRO A 77 0.28 -16.02 7.18
N GLU A 78 -0.80 -15.37 7.60
CA GLU A 78 -1.72 -14.62 6.73
C GLU A 78 -1.03 -13.41 6.09
N GLN A 79 -0.08 -12.78 6.78
CA GLN A 79 0.69 -11.65 6.25
C GLN A 79 1.67 -12.12 5.16
N ILE A 80 2.24 -13.32 5.31
CA ILE A 80 3.09 -13.94 4.29
C ILE A 80 2.26 -14.32 3.06
N ALA A 81 1.10 -14.93 3.27
CA ALA A 81 0.16 -15.23 2.19
C ALA A 81 -0.31 -13.95 1.47
N TRP A 82 -0.53 -12.86 2.22
CA TRP A 82 -0.90 -11.57 1.66
C TRP A 82 0.20 -11.01 0.76
N LEU A 83 1.47 -11.03 1.18
CA LEU A 83 2.63 -10.60 0.39
C LEU A 83 2.73 -11.40 -0.92
N ALA A 84 2.62 -12.72 -0.84
CA ALA A 84 2.63 -13.60 -2.01
C ALA A 84 1.46 -13.29 -2.96
N SER A 85 0.28 -12.93 -2.43
CA SER A 85 -0.86 -12.56 -3.26
C SER A 85 -0.66 -11.24 -4.00
N GLN A 86 0.05 -10.25 -3.42
CA GLN A 86 0.28 -8.97 -4.08
C GLN A 86 1.12 -9.11 -5.35
N GLN A 87 1.99 -10.11 -5.42
CA GLN A 87 2.79 -10.45 -6.61
C GLN A 87 1.93 -10.88 -7.82
N ARG A 88 0.66 -11.25 -7.61
CA ARG A 88 -0.24 -11.77 -8.65
C ARG A 88 -1.49 -10.90 -8.87
N ARG A 89 -1.66 -9.85 -8.08
CA ARG A 89 -2.86 -8.99 -8.13
C ARG A 89 -2.64 -7.82 -9.07
N SER A 90 -3.72 -7.37 -9.71
CA SER A 90 -3.77 -6.07 -10.35
C SER A 90 -3.80 -4.99 -9.27
N LEU A 91 -2.66 -4.33 -9.07
CA LEU A 91 -2.47 -3.25 -8.10
C LEU A 91 -2.66 -1.89 -8.75
N ASN A 92 -3.32 -0.96 -8.06
CA ASN A 92 -3.38 0.43 -8.52
C ASN A 92 -2.02 1.14 -8.35
N SER A 93 -1.87 2.32 -8.93
CA SER A 93 -0.61 3.10 -8.91
C SER A 93 -0.11 3.39 -7.48
N PHE A 94 -1.00 3.77 -6.55
CA PHE A 94 -0.64 3.96 -5.13
C PHE A 94 -0.12 2.67 -4.47
N GLN A 95 -0.83 1.55 -4.62
CA GLN A 95 -0.43 0.27 -4.03
C GLN A 95 0.92 -0.21 -4.56
N ARG A 96 1.19 -0.03 -5.86
CA ARG A 96 2.49 -0.34 -6.46
C ARG A 96 3.59 0.55 -5.91
N ALA A 97 3.38 1.87 -5.86
CA ALA A 97 4.35 2.82 -5.32
C ALA A 97 4.68 2.53 -3.85
N TYR A 98 3.65 2.22 -3.05
CA TYR A 98 3.83 1.85 -1.64
C TYR A 98 4.68 0.59 -1.50
N LEU A 99 4.35 -0.50 -2.22
CA LEU A 99 5.11 -1.75 -2.11
C LEU A 99 6.56 -1.59 -2.58
N ARG A 100 6.80 -0.84 -3.67
CA ARG A 100 8.17 -0.52 -4.14
C ARG A 100 9.01 0.24 -3.12
N SER A 101 8.37 0.99 -2.23
CA SER A 101 9.08 1.68 -1.13
C SER A 101 9.53 0.73 -0.02
N LEU A 102 8.98 -0.49 0.04
CA LEU A 102 9.36 -1.49 1.02
C LEU A 102 10.71 -2.11 0.68
N ARG A 103 11.63 -2.10 1.64
CA ARG A 103 12.94 -2.69 1.48
C ARG A 103 12.85 -4.19 1.19
N GLY A 104 13.37 -4.60 0.04
CA GLY A 104 13.36 -5.99 -0.42
C GLY A 104 12.14 -6.39 -1.25
N TRP A 105 11.23 -5.44 -1.54
CA TRP A 105 10.20 -5.67 -2.55
C TRP A 105 10.81 -5.70 -3.94
N VAL A 106 10.42 -6.72 -4.70
CA VAL A 106 10.76 -6.87 -6.11
C VAL A 106 9.44 -6.88 -6.85
N ASP A 107 9.32 -6.00 -7.85
CA ASP A 107 8.15 -6.02 -8.71
C ASP A 107 8.03 -7.37 -9.39
N PRO A 108 6.82 -7.97 -9.45
CA PRO A 108 6.61 -9.12 -10.31
C PRO A 108 6.99 -8.71 -11.73
N ALA A 109 7.82 -9.53 -12.40
CA ALA A 109 8.19 -9.32 -13.79
C ALA A 109 6.91 -9.07 -14.61
N GLY A 110 6.88 -7.92 -15.29
CA GLY A 110 5.66 -7.29 -15.79
C GLY A 110 4.71 -8.24 -16.52
N GLY A 111 3.43 -8.17 -16.15
CA GLY A 111 2.30 -8.57 -16.98
C GLY A 111 1.68 -7.34 -17.63
#